data_AF-A0AAX0WVB0-F1
#
_entry.id   AF-A0AAX0WVB0-F1
#
_cell.length_a   1.000
_cell.length_b   1.000
_cell.length_c   1.000
_cell.angle_alpha   90.00
_cell.angle_beta   90.00
_cell.angle_gamma   90.00
#
_symmetry.space_group_name_H-M   'P 1'
#
loop_
_entity.id
_entity.type
_entity.pdbx_description
1 polymer ?
#
loop_
_entity_poly.entity_id
_entity_poly.type
_entity_poly.pdbx_seq_one_letter_code
_entity_poly.pdbx_strand_id
1 'polypeptide(L)'
;MPILNKLKPELKEALGKINDLVSRYDALLEKSKGESLRDNQDAVQYVDDVIKRYKLIQKTSPGSSALQAKKESFVSMLREHAAELGIFTFSKPGDLASRLKELDFEPSKIDEIAKGIEQAGGDDELVILSSLVLTSETLVTCADSGHHHGHPHATVTSYGSGGYHHGHW
;
A
#
# COMPACT_ATOMS: atom_id res chain seq x y z
N MET A 1 -4.84 19.17 -6.46
CA MET A 1 -5.96 18.21 -6.31
C MET A 1 -5.64 16.96 -7.07
N PRO A 2 -5.40 15.83 -6.37
CA PRO A 2 -5.13 14.57 -7.01
C PRO A 2 -6.42 14.09 -7.66
N ILE A 3 -6.36 13.81 -8.95
CA ILE A 3 -7.49 13.23 -9.68
C ILE A 3 -7.38 11.73 -9.55
N LEU A 4 -8.48 11.07 -9.18
CA LEU A 4 -8.50 9.62 -9.09
C LEU A 4 -8.24 8.99 -10.47
N ASN A 5 -7.66 7.79 -10.47
CA ASN A 5 -7.43 7.03 -11.70
C ASN A 5 -8.69 6.23 -12.09
N LYS A 6 -8.83 5.86 -13.37
CA LYS A 6 -9.90 4.93 -13.76
C LYS A 6 -9.64 3.54 -13.18
N LEU A 7 -10.69 2.88 -12.71
CA LEU A 7 -10.58 1.49 -12.26
C LEU A 7 -10.17 0.57 -13.41
N LYS A 8 -9.14 -0.24 -13.17
CA LYS A 8 -8.75 -1.35 -14.05
C LYS A 8 -9.84 -2.43 -14.07
N PRO A 9 -10.01 -3.20 -15.17
CA PRO A 9 -11.03 -4.24 -15.28
C PRO A 9 -10.97 -5.28 -14.14
N GLU A 10 -9.78 -5.69 -13.74
CA GLU A 10 -9.53 -6.69 -12.71
C GLU A 10 -10.00 -6.20 -11.33
N LEU A 11 -9.78 -4.92 -11.05
CA LEU A 11 -10.24 -4.28 -9.82
C LEU A 11 -11.78 -4.13 -9.81
N LYS A 12 -12.40 -3.83 -10.95
CA LYS A 12 -13.88 -3.85 -11.07
C LYS A 12 -14.44 -5.23 -10.75
N GLU A 13 -13.77 -6.29 -11.19
CA GLU A 13 -14.15 -7.66 -10.88
C GLU A 13 -14.02 -7.96 -9.37
N ALA A 14 -12.93 -7.53 -8.73
CA ALA A 14 -12.69 -7.74 -7.30
C ALA A 14 -13.72 -6.99 -6.42
N LEU A 15 -14.02 -5.73 -6.76
CA LEU A 15 -15.07 -4.94 -6.12
C LEU A 15 -16.43 -5.65 -6.20
N GLY A 16 -16.66 -6.34 -7.32
CA GLY A 16 -17.87 -7.11 -7.54
C GLY A 16 -19.11 -6.23 -7.74
N LYS A 17 -20.28 -6.86 -7.75
CA LYS A 17 -21.56 -6.18 -8.02
C LYS A 17 -22.36 -5.82 -6.76
N ILE A 18 -21.88 -6.27 -5.60
CA ILE A 18 -22.58 -6.06 -4.32
C ILE A 18 -22.29 -4.63 -3.86
N ASN A 19 -23.34 -3.88 -3.51
CA ASN A 19 -23.29 -2.48 -3.04
C ASN A 19 -22.84 -1.44 -4.07
N ASP A 20 -22.82 -1.79 -5.36
CA ASP A 20 -22.57 -0.87 -6.48
C ASP A 20 -21.29 -0.02 -6.32
N LEU A 21 -20.22 -0.65 -5.81
CA LEU A 21 -18.95 0.04 -5.55
C LEU A 21 -18.38 0.66 -6.83
N VAL A 22 -18.50 0.01 -7.98
CA VAL A 22 -17.98 0.56 -9.25
C VAL A 22 -18.63 1.90 -9.59
N SER A 23 -19.95 2.01 -9.54
CA SER A 23 -20.64 3.27 -9.86
C SER A 23 -20.38 4.35 -8.82
N ARG A 24 -20.27 3.97 -7.54
CA ARG A 24 -19.88 4.91 -6.47
C ARG A 24 -18.48 5.45 -6.66
N TYR A 25 -17.54 4.61 -7.08
CA TYR A 25 -16.20 5.06 -7.44
C TYR A 25 -16.22 6.01 -8.63
N ASP A 26 -16.99 5.69 -9.68
CA ASP A 26 -17.10 6.57 -10.85
C ASP A 26 -17.67 7.96 -10.46
N ALA A 27 -18.61 8.01 -9.51
CA ALA A 27 -19.09 9.28 -8.95
C ALA A 27 -17.99 10.05 -8.18
N LEU A 28 -17.18 9.35 -7.37
CA LEU A 28 -16.04 9.95 -6.66
C LEU A 28 -14.95 10.44 -7.64
N LEU A 29 -14.71 9.69 -8.72
CA LEU A 29 -13.80 10.06 -9.79
C LEU A 29 -14.22 11.38 -10.44
N GLU A 30 -15.50 11.54 -10.77
CA GLU A 30 -16.00 12.80 -11.31
C GLU A 30 -15.88 13.94 -10.30
N LYS A 31 -16.20 13.71 -9.02
CA LYS A 31 -16.02 14.71 -7.95
C LYS A 31 -14.56 15.16 -7.82
N SER A 32 -13.61 14.22 -7.88
CA SER A 32 -12.17 14.51 -7.73
C SER A 32 -11.60 15.47 -8.79
N LYS A 33 -12.32 15.68 -9.92
CA LYS A 33 -11.92 16.64 -10.96
C LYS A 33 -12.23 18.09 -10.59
N GLY A 34 -13.17 18.33 -9.67
CA GLY A 34 -13.64 19.67 -9.31
C GLY A 34 -13.46 20.03 -7.85
N GLU A 35 -13.29 19.04 -6.96
CA GLU A 35 -13.16 19.24 -5.52
C GLU A 35 -12.23 18.21 -4.87
N SER A 36 -11.73 18.55 -3.68
CA SER A 36 -10.95 17.61 -2.85
C SER A 36 -11.88 16.57 -2.23
N LEU A 37 -11.44 15.31 -2.20
CA LEU A 37 -12.14 14.23 -1.51
C LEU A 37 -11.82 14.15 -0.01
N ARG A 38 -11.00 15.07 0.50
CA ARG A 38 -10.56 15.08 1.90
C ARG A 38 -11.75 15.31 2.84
N ASP A 39 -11.93 14.37 3.76
CA ASP A 39 -13.05 14.19 4.69
C ASP A 39 -14.45 14.13 4.04
N ASN A 40 -14.50 13.86 2.73
CA ASN A 40 -15.75 13.68 2.01
C ASN A 40 -16.46 12.41 2.50
N GLN A 41 -17.70 12.54 2.96
CA GLN A 41 -18.45 11.43 3.55
C GLN A 41 -18.69 10.27 2.58
N ASP A 42 -18.90 10.56 1.29
CA ASP A 42 -19.09 9.52 0.27
C ASP A 42 -17.80 8.73 0.06
N ALA A 43 -16.64 9.41 0.08
CA ALA A 43 -15.33 8.81 -0.04
C ALA A 43 -14.99 7.96 1.20
N VAL A 44 -15.24 8.48 2.41
CA VAL A 44 -15.07 7.73 3.67
C VAL A 44 -15.90 6.45 3.64
N GLN A 45 -17.19 6.57 3.33
CA GLN A 45 -18.10 5.42 3.28
C GLN A 45 -17.69 4.43 2.18
N TYR A 46 -17.17 4.92 1.06
CA TYR A 46 -16.66 4.04 0.00
C TYR A 46 -15.46 3.23 0.49
N VAL A 47 -14.47 3.85 1.13
CA VAL A 47 -13.29 3.16 1.67
C VAL A 47 -13.73 2.08 2.66
N ASP A 48 -14.63 2.42 3.60
CA ASP A 48 -15.14 1.47 4.59
C ASP A 48 -15.86 0.27 3.94
N ASP A 49 -16.60 0.49 2.84
CA ASP A 49 -17.29 -0.59 2.14
C ASP A 49 -16.34 -1.46 1.30
N VAL A 50 -15.26 -0.89 0.75
CA VAL A 50 -14.17 -1.67 0.14
C VAL A 50 -13.46 -2.53 1.19
N ILE A 51 -13.22 -2.01 2.39
CA ILE A 51 -12.64 -2.79 3.52
C ILE A 51 -13.57 -3.94 3.92
N LYS A 52 -14.89 -3.71 3.98
CA LYS A 52 -15.86 -4.80 4.22
C LYS A 52 -15.79 -5.86 3.13
N ARG A 53 -15.67 -5.46 1.86
CA ARG A 53 -15.51 -6.37 0.72
C ARG A 53 -14.21 -7.18 0.81
N TYR A 54 -13.10 -6.53 1.16
CA TYR A 54 -11.80 -7.16 1.44
C TYR A 54 -11.94 -8.27 2.50
N LYS A 55 -12.50 -7.93 3.68
CA LYS A 55 -12.70 -8.88 4.78
C LYS A 55 -13.64 -10.03 4.40
N LEU A 56 -14.66 -9.75 3.59
CA LEU A 56 -15.59 -10.77 3.11
C LEU A 56 -14.87 -11.80 2.23
N ILE A 57 -14.07 -11.34 1.25
CA ILE A 57 -13.30 -12.23 0.37
C ILE A 57 -12.24 -12.98 1.17
N GLN A 58 -11.53 -12.32 2.07
CA GLN A 58 -10.49 -12.92 2.91
C GLN A 58 -11.00 -14.13 3.72
N LYS A 59 -12.25 -14.08 4.20
CA LYS A 59 -12.90 -15.17 4.95
C LYS A 59 -13.38 -16.35 4.10
N THR A 60 -13.37 -16.23 2.77
CA THR A 60 -13.75 -17.34 1.90
C THR A 60 -12.69 -18.45 1.92
N SER A 61 -13.10 -19.71 1.80
CA SER A 61 -12.19 -20.86 1.69
C SER A 61 -12.49 -21.62 0.39
N PRO A 62 -11.85 -21.25 -0.73
CA PRO A 62 -12.09 -21.88 -2.02
C PRO A 62 -11.60 -23.32 -2.06
N GLY A 63 -12.36 -24.20 -2.71
CA GLY A 63 -12.01 -25.63 -2.82
C GLY A 63 -10.97 -25.98 -3.88
N SER A 64 -10.45 -25.02 -4.63
CA SER A 64 -9.45 -25.24 -5.68
C SER A 64 -8.33 -24.21 -5.65
N SER A 65 -7.13 -24.61 -6.08
CA SER A 65 -5.93 -23.75 -6.14
C SER A 65 -6.13 -22.53 -7.05
N ALA A 66 -6.82 -22.70 -8.19
CA ALA A 66 -7.13 -21.60 -9.10
C ALA A 66 -8.02 -20.53 -8.43
N LEU A 67 -9.02 -20.94 -7.64
CA LEU A 67 -9.88 -20.01 -6.92
C LEU A 67 -9.16 -19.40 -5.70
N GLN A 68 -8.23 -20.13 -5.08
CA GLN A 68 -7.37 -19.61 -4.03
C GLN A 68 -6.45 -18.50 -4.55
N ALA A 69 -5.76 -18.71 -5.68
CA ALA A 69 -4.92 -17.69 -6.30
C ALA A 69 -5.73 -16.45 -6.71
N LYS A 70 -6.95 -16.66 -7.24
CA LYS A 70 -7.86 -15.55 -7.56
C LYS A 70 -8.29 -14.77 -6.32
N LYS A 71 -8.60 -15.46 -5.22
CA LYS A 71 -8.92 -14.84 -3.93
C LYS A 71 -7.75 -13.97 -3.45
N GLU A 72 -6.53 -14.50 -3.46
CA GLU A 72 -5.33 -13.78 -3.01
C GLU A 72 -5.07 -12.53 -3.84
N SER A 73 -5.19 -12.64 -5.17
CA SER A 73 -5.10 -11.49 -6.07
C SER A 73 -6.16 -10.42 -5.77
N PHE A 74 -7.41 -10.82 -5.53
CA PHE A 74 -8.49 -9.88 -5.19
C PHE A 74 -8.25 -9.21 -3.84
N VAL A 75 -7.78 -9.95 -2.85
CA VAL A 75 -7.45 -9.44 -1.51
C VAL A 75 -6.37 -8.36 -1.61
N SER A 76 -5.27 -8.62 -2.34
CA SER A 76 -4.20 -7.62 -2.58
C SER A 76 -4.74 -6.38 -3.32
N MET A 77 -5.47 -6.56 -4.42
CA MET A 77 -6.02 -5.41 -5.17
C MET A 77 -6.96 -4.54 -4.33
N LEU A 78 -7.83 -5.13 -3.51
CA LEU A 78 -8.75 -4.37 -2.66
C LEU A 78 -8.02 -3.66 -1.51
N ARG A 79 -6.97 -4.28 -0.98
CA ARG A 79 -6.12 -3.71 0.06
C ARG A 79 -5.42 -2.45 -0.43
N GLU A 80 -4.72 -2.56 -1.56
CA GLU A 80 -4.02 -1.43 -2.19
C GLU A 80 -5.00 -0.31 -2.55
N HIS A 81 -6.13 -0.65 -3.18
CA HIS A 81 -7.13 0.33 -3.59
C HIS A 81 -7.72 1.12 -2.42
N ALA A 82 -8.07 0.43 -1.33
CA ALA A 82 -8.61 1.09 -0.14
C ALA A 82 -7.57 1.96 0.57
N ALA A 83 -6.30 1.54 0.58
CA ALA A 83 -5.21 2.30 1.17
C ALA A 83 -4.88 3.58 0.36
N GLU A 84 -4.76 3.45 -0.97
CA GLU A 84 -4.55 4.59 -1.89
C GLU A 84 -5.69 5.60 -1.74
N LEU A 85 -6.93 5.15 -1.82
CA LEU A 85 -8.07 6.06 -1.70
C LEU A 85 -8.19 6.65 -0.29
N GLY A 86 -7.80 5.89 0.74
CA GLY A 86 -7.70 6.35 2.11
C GLY A 86 -6.78 7.57 2.26
N ILE A 87 -5.62 7.56 1.59
CA ILE A 87 -4.67 8.69 1.59
C ILE A 87 -5.31 9.98 1.06
N PHE A 88 -6.12 9.87 0.01
CA PHE A 88 -6.84 11.01 -0.57
C PHE A 88 -8.10 11.42 0.21
N THR A 89 -8.57 10.56 1.10
CA THR A 89 -9.84 10.73 1.80
C THR A 89 -9.65 11.26 3.22
N PHE A 90 -8.73 10.71 4.01
CA PHE A 90 -8.67 11.03 5.43
C PHE A 90 -7.71 12.18 5.72
N SER A 91 -8.18 13.24 6.37
CA SER A 91 -7.30 14.31 6.81
C SER A 91 -6.53 13.99 8.09
N LYS A 92 -7.09 13.12 8.92
CA LYS A 92 -6.54 12.75 10.23
C LYS A 92 -5.74 11.45 10.13
N PRO A 93 -4.48 11.44 10.56
CA PRO A 93 -3.63 10.25 10.51
C PRO A 93 -4.23 9.06 11.28
N GLY A 94 -4.88 9.31 12.42
CA GLY A 94 -5.49 8.25 13.24
C GLY A 94 -6.67 7.55 12.55
N ASP A 95 -7.46 8.28 11.76
CA ASP A 95 -8.58 7.71 11.02
C ASP A 95 -8.08 6.80 9.90
N LEU A 96 -7.06 7.25 9.15
CA LEU A 96 -6.40 6.43 8.14
C LEU A 96 -5.71 5.21 8.76
N ALA A 97 -4.95 5.39 9.84
CA ALA A 97 -4.23 4.32 10.51
C ALA A 97 -5.17 3.20 10.97
N SER A 98 -6.36 3.56 11.46
CA SER A 98 -7.39 2.60 11.84
C SER A 98 -7.86 1.75 10.66
N ARG A 99 -8.06 2.35 9.48
CA ARG A 99 -8.45 1.63 8.25
C ARG A 99 -7.31 0.78 7.69
N LEU A 100 -6.07 1.27 7.73
CA LEU A 100 -4.91 0.50 7.30
C LEU A 100 -4.70 -0.74 8.19
N LYS A 101 -4.96 -0.63 9.50
CA LYS A 101 -4.97 -1.79 10.40
C LYS A 101 -6.04 -2.81 10.01
N GLU A 102 -7.22 -2.36 9.59
CA GLU A 102 -8.29 -3.24 9.11
C GLU A 102 -7.97 -3.93 7.78
N LEU A 103 -7.01 -3.40 7.03
CA LEU A 103 -6.47 -3.92 5.79
C LEU A 103 -5.19 -4.75 5.99
N ASP A 104 -4.92 -5.16 7.24
CA ASP A 104 -3.77 -5.97 7.63
C ASP A 104 -2.42 -5.37 7.19
N PHE A 105 -2.27 -4.03 7.20
CA PHE A 105 -0.96 -3.40 7.06
C PHE A 105 -0.13 -3.57 8.32
N GLU A 106 1.18 -3.76 8.14
CA GLU A 106 2.13 -3.82 9.24
C GLU A 106 2.18 -2.50 10.01
N PRO A 107 2.31 -2.51 11.35
CA PRO A 107 2.34 -1.29 12.16
C PRO A 107 3.40 -0.27 11.70
N SER A 108 4.58 -0.74 11.30
CA SER A 108 5.64 0.13 10.77
C SER A 108 5.23 0.86 9.49
N LYS A 109 4.45 0.20 8.62
CA LYS A 109 3.96 0.81 7.39
C LYS A 109 2.81 1.78 7.67
N ILE A 110 1.96 1.46 8.64
CA ILE A 110 0.91 2.36 9.12
C ILE A 110 1.55 3.65 9.64
N ASP A 111 2.60 3.55 10.46
CA ASP A 111 3.31 4.71 11.00
C ASP A 111 3.96 5.57 9.90
N GLU A 112 4.56 4.94 8.89
CA GLU A 112 5.14 5.64 7.73
C GLU A 112 4.08 6.43 6.96
N ILE A 113 2.95 5.79 6.64
CA ILE A 113 1.86 6.42 5.89
C ILE A 113 1.20 7.52 6.72
N ALA A 114 0.93 7.27 8.01
CA ALA A 114 0.33 8.25 8.91
C ALA A 114 1.19 9.51 9.05
N LYS A 115 2.51 9.36 9.22
CA LYS A 115 3.46 10.49 9.23
C LYS A 115 3.49 11.23 7.89
N GLY A 116 3.40 10.50 6.79
CA GLY A 116 3.30 11.10 5.45
C GLY A 116 2.09 12.02 5.31
N ILE A 117 0.93 11.65 5.88
CA ILE A 117 -0.27 12.50 5.91
C ILE A 117 -0.06 13.75 6.77
N GLU A 118 0.62 13.65 7.92
CA GLU A 118 0.93 14.81 8.78
C GLU A 118 1.86 15.81 8.09
N GLN A 119 2.78 15.30 7.27
CA GLN A 119 3.81 16.08 6.59
C GLN A 119 3.35 16.59 5.21
N ALA A 120 2.31 16.00 4.64
CA ALA A 120 1.75 16.42 3.36
C ALA A 120 1.17 17.84 3.49
N GLY A 121 1.91 18.83 2.97
CA GLY A 121 1.48 20.23 2.91
C GLY A 121 0.42 20.51 1.84
N GLY A 122 0.14 19.54 0.96
CA GLY A 122 -0.80 19.66 -0.13
C GLY A 122 -1.07 18.32 -0.84
N ASP A 123 -1.79 18.44 -1.93
CA ASP A 123 -2.31 17.34 -2.73
C ASP A 123 -1.24 16.58 -3.54
N ASP A 124 -0.17 17.28 -3.93
CA ASP A 124 0.91 16.70 -4.74
C ASP A 124 1.78 15.74 -3.90
N GLU A 125 1.98 16.07 -2.63
CA GLU A 125 2.65 15.19 -1.67
C GLU A 125 1.83 13.92 -1.38
N LEU A 126 0.50 13.98 -1.47
CA LEU A 126 -0.37 12.81 -1.31
C LEU A 126 -0.24 11.82 -2.48
N VAL A 127 -0.02 12.31 -3.71
CA VAL A 127 0.22 11.45 -4.89
C VAL A 127 1.54 10.68 -4.74
N ILE A 128 2.56 11.33 -4.18
CA ILE A 128 3.84 10.68 -3.89
C ILE A 128 3.64 9.62 -2.81
N LEU A 129 2.88 9.95 -1.75
CA LEU A 129 2.58 9.02 -0.66
C LEU A 129 1.79 7.79 -1.13
N SER A 130 0.79 7.97 -2.00
CA SER A 130 0.03 6.83 -2.55
C SER A 130 0.89 5.91 -3.42
N SER A 131 1.85 6.49 -4.15
CA SER A 131 2.81 5.71 -4.96
C SER A 131 3.71 4.82 -4.11
N LEU A 132 4.01 5.21 -2.86
CA LEU A 132 4.79 4.40 -1.90
C LEU A 132 4.02 3.17 -1.39
N VAL A 133 2.69 3.26 -1.32
CA VAL A 133 1.82 2.12 -0.99
C VAL A 133 1.89 1.06 -2.10
N LEU A 134 1.78 1.48 -3.35
CA LEU A 134 1.79 0.60 -4.53
C LEU A 134 3.15 -0.08 -4.80
N THR A 135 4.26 0.51 -4.35
CA THR A 135 5.63 -0.01 -4.58
C THR A 135 6.13 -0.92 -3.46
N SER A 136 5.53 -0.87 -2.27
CA SER A 136 6.01 -1.66 -1.12
C SER A 136 5.67 -3.16 -1.23
N GLU A 137 4.60 -3.55 -1.94
CA GLU A 137 4.23 -4.97 -2.10
C GLU A 137 4.93 -5.66 -3.29
N THR A 138 5.38 -4.91 -4.30
CA THR A 138 6.15 -5.49 -5.42
C THR A 138 7.50 -6.06 -4.96
N LEU A 139 8.03 -5.59 -3.83
CA LEU A 139 9.26 -6.11 -3.24
C LEU A 139 9.06 -7.40 -2.45
N VAL A 140 7.85 -7.70 -1.95
CA VAL A 140 7.61 -8.93 -1.17
C VAL A 140 7.56 -10.18 -2.06
N THR A 141 7.22 -10.03 -3.34
CA THR A 141 7.28 -11.12 -4.33
C THR A 141 8.60 -11.23 -5.09
N CYS A 142 9.54 -10.30 -4.88
CA CYS A 142 10.85 -10.29 -5.55
C CYS A 142 12.06 -10.20 -4.61
N ALA A 143 11.87 -10.26 -3.28
CA ALA A 143 12.96 -10.30 -2.31
C ALA A 143 13.58 -11.71 -2.17
N ASP A 144 13.92 -12.33 -3.30
CA ASP A 144 15.08 -13.20 -3.44
C ASP A 144 16.04 -12.51 -4.41
N SER A 145 16.61 -11.38 -4.00
CA SER A 145 17.85 -10.80 -4.56
C SER A 145 18.24 -9.55 -3.78
N GLY A 146 19.39 -9.66 -3.12
CA GLY A 146 19.86 -8.73 -2.10
C GLY A 146 20.08 -7.30 -2.57
N HIS A 147 19.67 -6.37 -1.70
CA HIS A 147 20.21 -5.02 -1.66
C HIS A 147 20.83 -4.82 -0.28
N HIS A 148 22.10 -5.21 -0.17
CA HIS A 148 22.95 -4.86 0.95
C HIS A 148 23.08 -3.33 1.01
N HIS A 149 22.50 -2.72 2.03
CA HIS A 149 22.91 -1.38 2.47
C HIS A 149 24.31 -1.50 3.11
N GLY A 150 25.32 -1.59 2.25
CA GLY A 150 26.72 -1.51 2.64
C GLY A 150 27.09 -0.05 2.92
N HIS A 151 27.16 0.32 4.19
CA HIS A 151 27.81 1.56 4.61
C HIS A 151 29.30 1.52 4.20
N PRO A 152 29.86 2.54 3.55
CA PRO A 152 31.29 2.60 3.30
C PRO A 152 32.03 2.91 4.61
N HIS A 153 32.55 1.87 5.28
CA HIS A 153 33.50 2.07 6.37
C HIS A 153 34.88 2.36 5.77
N ALA A 154 35.30 3.62 5.86
CA ALA A 154 36.65 4.06 5.51
C ALA A 154 37.68 3.31 6.37
N THR A 155 38.41 2.38 5.76
CA THR A 155 39.60 1.78 6.37
C THR A 155 40.76 2.78 6.25
N VAL A 156 40.97 3.52 7.34
CA VAL A 156 42.20 4.27 7.56
C VAL A 156 43.32 3.29 7.89
N THR A 157 44.35 3.32 7.05
CA THR A 157 45.64 2.63 7.16
C THR A 157 46.33 2.93 8.49
N SER A 158 46.77 1.91 9.24
CA SER A 158 47.79 2.06 10.27
C SER A 158 48.53 0.74 10.57
N TYR A 159 49.76 0.67 10.05
CA TYR A 159 51.01 0.02 10.50
C TYR A 159 50.99 -1.15 11.52
N GLY A 160 51.76 -2.21 11.20
CA GLY A 160 52.60 -2.88 12.22
C GLY A 160 52.63 -4.41 12.25
N SER A 161 53.68 -4.96 11.63
CA SER A 161 54.51 -6.14 11.97
C SER A 161 54.02 -7.31 12.87
N GLY A 162 54.34 -8.52 12.39
CA GLY A 162 54.52 -9.77 13.15
C GLY A 162 53.61 -10.87 12.60
N GLY A 163 54.04 -12.05 12.12
CA GLY A 163 55.29 -12.80 12.19
C GLY A 163 54.91 -14.30 12.15
N TYR A 164 55.65 -15.09 11.37
CA TYR A 164 55.81 -16.55 11.44
C TYR A 164 54.78 -17.54 10.84
N HIS A 165 55.19 -18.10 9.68
CA HIS A 165 55.54 -19.52 9.42
C HIS A 165 54.50 -20.65 9.22
N HIS A 166 54.91 -21.56 8.30
CA HIS A 166 54.43 -22.91 7.91
C HIS A 166 53.21 -22.95 6.96
N GLY A 167 53.24 -23.51 5.74
CA GLY A 167 54.16 -24.41 5.06
C GLY A 167 53.55 -25.82 4.96
N HIS A 168 53.04 -26.23 3.78
CA HIS A 168 53.39 -27.49 3.09
C HIS A 168 52.48 -27.83 1.88
N TRP A 169 53.19 -28.09 0.77
CA TRP A 169 52.94 -28.95 -0.41
C TRP A 169 51.94 -28.49 -1.47
#